data_AF-A0A1G2HMK7-F1
#
_entry.id   AF-A0A1G2HMK7-F1
#
_cell.length_a   1.000
_cell.length_b   1.000
_cell.length_c   1.000
_cell.angle_alpha   90.00
_cell.angle_beta   90.00
_cell.angle_gamma   90.00
#
_symmetry.space_group_name_H-M   'P 1'
#
loop_
_entity.id
_entity.type
_entity.pdbx_description
1 polymer ?
#
loop_
_entity_poly.entity_id
_entity_poly.type
_entity_poly.pdbx_seq_one_letter_code
_entity_poly.pdbx_strand_id
1 'polypeptide(L)'
;MNKKTLFLTLFIADLILPIVASAKGESFCVAIKRLSSLSYQIGGSVVVIGWVIAGILWLVSGGSPEKTGIAKKAIWAAVIGTVLVVIAGVSSNLIIDALGMNGVVPLCP
;
A
#
# COMPACT_ATOMS: atom_id res chain seq x y z
N MET A 1 -16.97 5.37 19.60
CA MET A 1 -15.98 4.61 18.81
C MET A 1 -14.62 5.27 18.96
N ASN A 2 -13.63 4.54 19.49
CA ASN A 2 -12.31 5.10 19.74
C ASN A 2 -11.54 5.18 18.42
N LYS A 3 -10.92 6.32 18.08
CA LYS A 3 -10.27 6.55 16.77
C LYS A 3 -9.28 5.43 16.41
N LYS A 4 -8.59 4.90 17.42
CA LYS A 4 -7.61 3.80 17.27
C LYS A 4 -8.27 2.51 16.79
N THR A 5 -9.47 2.21 17.25
CA THR A 5 -10.20 1.00 16.88
C THR A 5 -10.63 1.05 15.42
N LEU A 6 -11.10 2.20 14.92
CA LEU A 6 -11.46 2.38 13.51
C LEU A 6 -10.26 2.11 12.56
N PHE A 7 -9.10 2.69 12.87
CA PHE A 7 -7.89 2.50 12.07
C PHE A 7 -7.41 1.04 12.06
N LEU A 8 -7.49 0.36 13.21
CA LEU A 8 -7.09 -1.04 13.35
C LEU A 8 -8.05 -1.96 12.58
N THR A 9 -9.36 -1.68 12.61
CA THR A 9 -10.35 -2.44 11.84
C THR A 9 -10.19 -2.24 10.32
N LEU A 10 -9.84 -1.03 9.86
CA LEU A 10 -9.52 -0.77 8.44
C LEU A 10 -8.27 -1.52 7.98
N PHE A 11 -7.19 -1.51 8.77
CA PHE A 11 -5.96 -2.22 8.43
C PHE A 11 -6.14 -3.74 8.40
N ILE A 12 -6.90 -4.27 9.36
CA ILE A 12 -7.27 -5.68 9.39
C ILE A 12 -8.14 -6.02 8.16
N ALA A 13 -9.10 -5.16 7.78
CA ALA A 13 -9.91 -5.37 6.59
C ALA A 13 -9.03 -5.43 5.32
N ASP A 14 -8.10 -4.49 5.12
CA ASP A 14 -7.13 -4.49 4.01
C ASP A 14 -6.34 -5.81 3.92
N LEU A 15 -5.95 -6.38 5.07
CA LEU A 15 -5.18 -7.63 5.12
C LEU A 15 -6.03 -8.87 4.78
N ILE A 16 -7.35 -8.83 5.02
CA ILE A 16 -8.27 -9.96 4.77
C ILE A 16 -8.86 -9.90 3.35
N LEU A 17 -8.91 -8.73 2.70
CA LEU A 17 -9.36 -8.57 1.31
C LEU A 17 -8.73 -9.55 0.29
N PRO A 18 -7.42 -9.86 0.31
CA PRO A 18 -6.85 -10.83 -0.64
C PRO A 18 -7.33 -12.26 -0.41
N ILE A 19 -7.71 -12.61 0.82
CA ILE A 19 -8.19 -13.94 1.17
C ILE A 19 -9.58 -14.16 0.57
N VAL A 20 -10.46 -13.14 0.58
CA VAL A 20 -11.81 -13.23 -0.01
C VAL A 20 -11.82 -13.11 -1.53
N ALA A 21 -10.85 -12.41 -2.13
CA ALA A 21 -10.71 -12.35 -3.58
C ALA A 21 -10.23 -13.69 -4.17
N SER A 22 -9.47 -14.47 -3.41
CA SER A 22 -8.97 -15.79 -3.80
C SER A 22 -10.04 -16.89 -3.82
N ALA A 23 -11.26 -16.61 -3.33
CA ALA A 23 -12.36 -17.58 -3.26
C ALA A 23 -13.29 -17.56 -4.51
N LYS A 24 -13.08 -16.64 -5.45
CA LYS A 24 -13.86 -16.59 -6.70
C LYS A 24 -13.21 -17.49 -7.75
N GLY A 25 -13.93 -18.54 -8.16
CA GLY A 25 -13.57 -19.40 -9.29
C GLY A 25 -13.65 -18.66 -10.63
N GLU A 26 -12.78 -17.68 -10.83
CA GLU A 26 -12.62 -16.95 -12.09
C GLU A 26 -11.35 -17.40 -12.80
N SER A 27 -11.30 -17.19 -14.12
CA SER A 27 -10.13 -17.41 -14.98
C SER A 27 -8.86 -16.87 -14.32
N PHE A 28 -7.74 -17.60 -14.40
CA PHE A 28 -6.43 -17.27 -13.79
C PHE A 28 -6.02 -15.80 -13.98
N CYS A 29 -6.47 -15.19 -15.06
CA CYS A 29 -6.17 -13.84 -15.47
C CYS A 29 -6.95 -12.77 -14.70
N VAL A 30 -8.22 -13.02 -14.33
CA VAL A 30 -8.96 -12.12 -13.44
C VAL A 30 -8.38 -12.23 -12.03
N ALA A 31 -7.97 -13.43 -11.61
CA ALA A 31 -7.27 -13.64 -10.36
C ALA A 31 -5.98 -12.81 -10.28
N ILE A 32 -5.17 -12.77 -11.35
CA ILE A 32 -3.95 -11.93 -11.40
C ILE A 32 -4.28 -10.43 -11.37
N LYS A 33 -5.27 -9.95 -12.12
CA LYS A 33 -5.66 -8.52 -12.09
C LYS A 33 -6.15 -8.10 -10.72
N ARG A 34 -6.97 -8.94 -10.07
CA ARG A 34 -7.44 -8.71 -8.70
C ARG A 34 -6.28 -8.72 -7.72
N LEU A 35 -5.38 -9.70 -7.82
CA LEU A 35 -4.20 -9.78 -6.98
C LEU A 35 -3.31 -8.54 -7.12
N SER A 36 -3.03 -8.10 -8.35
CA SER A 36 -2.25 -6.90 -8.61
C SER A 36 -2.91 -5.65 -8.03
N SER A 37 -4.21 -5.46 -8.27
CA SER A 37 -4.97 -4.33 -7.72
C SER A 37 -4.97 -4.33 -6.18
N LEU A 38 -5.06 -5.51 -5.57
CA LEU A 38 -5.04 -5.66 -4.11
C LEU A 38 -3.65 -5.38 -3.55
N SER A 39 -2.58 -5.82 -4.20
CA SER A 39 -1.21 -5.49 -3.78
C SER A 39 -0.97 -3.97 -3.77
N TYR A 40 -1.47 -3.24 -4.76
CA TYR A 40 -1.41 -1.77 -4.76
C TYR A 40 -2.28 -1.15 -3.68
N GLN A 41 -3.47 -1.70 -3.43
CA GLN A 41 -4.39 -1.17 -2.43
C GLN A 41 -3.83 -1.34 -1.01
N ILE A 42 -3.30 -2.53 -0.70
CA ILE A 42 -2.64 -2.85 0.58
C ILE A 42 -1.34 -2.04 0.74
N GLY A 43 -0.53 -1.94 -0.33
CA GLY A 43 0.68 -1.12 -0.32
C GLY A 43 0.37 0.36 -0.08
N GLY A 44 -0.67 0.88 -0.75
CA GLY A 44 -1.13 2.25 -0.58
C GLY A 44 -1.67 2.54 0.81
N SER A 45 -2.48 1.64 1.37
CA SER A 45 -3.06 1.81 2.72
C SER A 45 -1.99 1.80 3.81
N VAL A 46 -0.99 0.92 3.73
CA VAL A 46 0.18 0.90 4.63
C VAL A 46 0.95 2.23 4.56
N VAL A 47 1.19 2.77 3.36
CA VAL A 47 1.90 4.04 3.18
C VAL A 47 1.15 5.20 3.83
N VAL A 48 -0.17 5.28 3.63
CA VAL A 48 -1.01 6.31 4.25
C VAL A 48 -0.94 6.23 5.78
N ILE A 49 -0.98 5.02 6.34
CA ILE A 49 -0.87 4.82 7.80
C ILE A 49 0.51 5.25 8.32
N GLY A 50 1.57 4.89 7.60
CA GLY A 50 2.94 5.32 7.93
C GLY A 50 3.06 6.85 7.96
N TRP A 51 2.46 7.54 6.99
CA TRP A 51 2.40 9.00 6.95
C TRP A 51 1.60 9.60 8.11
N VAL A 52 0.45 9.04 8.46
CA VAL A 52 -0.37 9.52 9.58
C VAL A 52 0.38 9.36 10.91
N ILE A 53 1.03 8.21 11.14
CA ILE A 53 1.78 7.97 12.38
C ILE A 53 3.01 8.88 12.44
N ALA A 54 3.76 8.99 11.35
CA ALA A 54 4.93 9.87 11.28
C ALA A 54 4.54 11.34 11.50
N GLY A 55 3.43 11.80 10.91
CA GLY A 55 2.91 13.15 11.07
C GLY A 55 2.46 13.45 12.51
N ILE A 56 1.70 12.55 13.13
CA ILE A 56 1.29 12.72 14.54
C ILE A 56 2.52 12.70 15.46
N LEU A 57 3.47 11.81 15.23
CA LEU A 57 4.68 11.71 16.03
C LEU A 57 5.55 12.97 15.90
N TRP A 58 5.62 13.55 14.70
CA TRP A 58 6.32 14.80 14.46
C TRP A 58 5.66 15.99 15.18
N LEU A 59 4.33 16.11 15.09
CA LEU A 59 3.57 17.17 15.75
C LEU A 59 3.63 17.08 17.29
N VAL A 60 3.66 15.86 17.85
CA VAL A 60 3.72 15.63 19.30
C VAL A 60 5.14 15.77 19.85
N SER A 61 6.18 15.69 19.02
CA SER A 61 7.58 15.73 19.48
C SER A 61 8.00 17.05 20.13
N GLY A 62 7.28 18.15 19.89
CA GLY A 62 7.24 19.35 20.74
C GLY A 62 8.60 19.97 21.14
N GLY A 63 9.67 19.74 20.38
CA GLY A 63 11.01 20.25 20.70
C GLY A 63 11.86 19.36 21.63
N SER A 64 11.36 18.20 22.07
CA SER A 64 12.20 17.25 22.80
C SER A 64 13.16 16.52 21.83
N PRO A 65 14.49 16.56 22.06
CA PRO A 65 15.48 16.04 21.10
C PRO A 65 15.33 14.52 20.88
N GLU A 66 14.92 13.79 21.91
CA GLU A 66 14.74 12.34 21.84
C GLU A 66 13.55 11.94 20.95
N LYS A 67 12.39 12.58 21.11
CA LYS A 67 11.20 12.29 20.28
C LYS A 67 11.36 12.82 18.86
N THR A 68 12.06 13.93 18.69
CA THR A 68 12.38 14.50 17.37
C THR A 68 13.26 13.55 16.55
N GLY A 69 14.21 12.86 17.18
CA GLY A 69 15.03 11.83 16.52
C GLY A 69 14.19 10.65 16.02
N ILE A 70 13.23 10.18 16.82
CA ILE A 70 12.33 9.08 16.44
C ILE A 70 11.35 9.54 15.34
N ALA A 71 10.81 10.76 15.44
CA ALA A 71 9.93 11.33 14.43
C ALA A 71 10.61 11.47 13.06
N LYS A 72 11.87 11.92 13.02
CA LYS A 72 12.65 11.97 11.77
C LYS A 72 12.82 10.58 11.16
N LYS A 73 13.16 9.58 11.96
CA LYS A 73 13.28 8.19 11.48
C LYS A 73 11.96 7.66 10.93
N ALA A 74 10.84 7.99 11.59
CA ALA A 74 9.50 7.59 11.13
C ALA A 74 9.11 8.27 9.80
N ILE A 75 9.44 9.56 9.62
CA ILE A 75 9.23 10.26 8.34
C ILE A 75 10.08 9.64 7.24
N TRP A 76 11.37 9.39 7.48
CA TRP A 76 12.23 8.74 6.48
C TRP A 76 11.73 7.34 6.11
N ALA A 77 11.24 6.56 7.07
CA ALA A 77 10.63 5.25 6.80
C ALA A 77 9.35 5.39 5.94
N ALA A 78 8.50 6.38 6.20
CA ALA A 78 7.30 6.64 5.40
C ALA A 78 7.65 7.08 3.96
N VAL A 79 8.68 7.92 3.80
CA VAL A 79 9.19 8.34 2.48
C VAL A 79 9.72 7.15 1.69
N ILE A 80 10.55 6.30 2.30
CA ILE A 80 11.10 5.10 1.66
C ILE A 80 9.97 4.15 1.25
N GLY A 81 8.97 3.93 2.11
CA GLY A 81 7.80 3.12 1.79
C GLY A 81 6.99 3.68 0.61
N THR A 82 6.83 5.00 0.55
CA THR A 82 6.14 5.67 -0.58
C THR A 82 6.90 5.48 -1.89
N VAL A 83 8.23 5.68 -1.87
CA VAL A 83 9.09 5.51 -3.04
C VAL A 83 9.05 4.07 -3.55
N LEU A 84 9.06 3.08 -2.65
CA LEU A 84 8.96 1.67 -3.00
C LEU A 84 7.67 1.35 -3.78
N VAL A 85 6.53 1.86 -3.32
CA VAL A 85 5.23 1.63 -3.98
C VAL A 85 5.19 2.30 -5.36
N VAL A 86 5.77 3.50 -5.49
CA VAL A 86 5.87 4.19 -6.78
C VAL A 86 6.75 3.42 -7.77
N ILE A 87 7.90 2.91 -7.33
CA ILE A 87 8.79 2.08 -8.16
C ILE A 87 8.09 0.78 -8.58
N ALA A 88 7.33 0.15 -7.69
CA ALA A 88 6.51 -1.01 -8.03
C ALA A 88 5.51 -0.69 -9.16
N GLY A 89 4.84 0.47 -9.06
CA GLY A 89 3.96 1.04 -10.10
C GLY A 89 4.63 1.13 -11.47
N VAL A 90 5.76 1.84 -11.49
CA VAL A 90 6.52 2.09 -12.72
C VAL A 90 7.08 0.79 -13.30
N SER A 91 7.62 -0.10 -12.47
CA SER A 91 8.16 -1.39 -12.93
C SER A 91 7.09 -2.29 -13.55
N SER A 92 5.88 -2.31 -13.00
CA SER A 92 4.77 -3.09 -13.57
C SER A 92 4.40 -2.60 -14.98
N ASN A 93 4.33 -1.28 -15.18
CA ASN A 93 4.05 -0.70 -16.49
C ASN A 93 5.20 -0.93 -17.47
N LEU A 94 6.45 -0.75 -17.04
CA LEU A 94 7.62 -1.01 -17.89
C LEU A 94 7.71 -2.47 -18.35
N ILE A 95 7.34 -3.42 -17.50
CA ILE A 95 7.30 -4.84 -17.86
C ILE A 95 6.19 -5.10 -18.87
N ILE A 96 5.01 -4.50 -18.70
CA ILE A 96 3.89 -4.61 -19.65
C ILE A 96 4.25 -4.02 -21.02
N ASP A 97 4.89 -2.85 -21.01
CA ASP A 97 5.32 -2.13 -22.22
C ASP A 97 6.44 -2.89 -22.94
N ALA A 98 7.42 -3.44 -22.20
CA ALA A 98 8.52 -4.24 -22.74
C ALA A 98 8.07 -5.61 -23.27
N LEU A 99 6.98 -6.17 -22.74
CA LEU A 99 6.33 -7.39 -23.24
C LEU A 99 5.37 -7.12 -24.41
N GLY A 100 5.25 -5.87 -24.88
CA GLY A 100 4.41 -5.52 -26.03
C GLY A 100 2.90 -5.58 -25.74
N MET A 101 2.50 -5.58 -24.47
CA MET A 101 1.11 -5.67 -24.01
C MET A 101 0.44 -4.27 -23.90
N ASN A 102 0.83 -3.34 -24.77
CA ASN A 102 0.38 -1.94 -24.82
C ASN A 102 -1.09 -1.80 -25.25
N GLY A 103 -2.02 -2.20 -24.38
CA GLY A 103 -3.46 -2.07 -24.59
C GLY A 103 -4.28 -3.30 -24.20
N VAL A 104 -3.62 -4.40 -23.83
CA VAL A 104 -4.32 -5.63 -23.48
C VAL A 104 -3.53 -6.41 -22.44
N VAL A 105 -4.14 -6.62 -21.28
CA VAL A 105 -4.11 -7.96 -20.70
C VAL A 105 -5.35 -8.63 -21.32
N PRO A 106 -5.26 -9.26 -22.52
CA PRO A 106 -6.42 -9.74 -23.27
C PRO A 106 -6.84 -11.14 -22.80
N LEU A 107 -6.56 -11.47 -21.56
CA LEU A 107 -6.85 -12.80 -21.04
C LEU A 107 -8.13 -12.85 -20.20
N CYS A 108 -8.94 -11.78 -20.24
CA CYS A 108 -10.28 -11.75 -19.66
C CYS A 108 -11.25 -11.14 -20.68
N PRO A 109 -12.28 -11.88 -21.15
CA PRO A 109 -13.56 -11.23 -21.43
C PRO A 109 -14.11 -10.55 -20.17
#